data_AF-A0A537HC78-F1
#
_entry.id   AF-A0A537HC78-F1
#
_cell.length_a   1.000
_cell.length_b   1.000
_cell.length_c   1.000
_cell.angle_alpha   90.00
_cell.angle_beta   90.00
_cell.angle_gamma   90.00
#
_symmetry.space_group_name_H-M   'P 1'
#
loop_
_entity.id
_entity.type
_entity.pdbx_description
1 polymer ?
#
loop_
_entity_poly.entity_id
_entity_poly.type
_entity_poly.pdbx_seq_one_letter_code
_entity_poly.pdbx_strand_id
1 'polypeptide(L)'
;MCRTNVSTVVPPRHPTRLDGHQIQHDDARRVGVLHCPNGSSSARDNISPKARHDSICFPYSEIGGAHALIVSPHHPRFLSLATRERLAKAMRSGIVIPQGLIAHGRGEAFDYLLGEETLPAALAATYAAAAFLLTAKHPVVSVNGNAAALAGREIVNLSSVISAPIEVNLFHRIPKRERLIATYLKGLGAEDVLGVGRSASSTIRGIASSRRRTDPRGIGEADVVLIPLEDGDRAEALSRDGKKVIAIDLNPLSRTSRAASVSIVDNVIRAIPALTDASRRMKKMPRDSLQRSASEFDNQRNLARAIQEMIRYLRGWA
;
A
#
# COMPACT_ATOMS: atom_id res chain seq x y z
N MET A 1 -16.22 -43.27 21.72
CA MET A 1 -16.07 -41.81 21.95
C MET A 1 -14.61 -41.43 21.72
N CYS A 2 -14.24 -41.06 20.49
CA CYS A 2 -12.89 -40.56 20.19
C CYS A 2 -12.98 -39.07 19.84
N ARG A 3 -12.36 -38.24 20.68
CA ARG A 3 -12.18 -36.80 20.44
C ARG A 3 -11.12 -36.64 19.36
N THR A 4 -11.50 -36.07 18.22
CA THR A 4 -10.57 -35.60 17.20
C THR A 4 -10.05 -34.22 17.60
N ASN A 5 -8.78 -34.16 18.01
CA ASN A 5 -8.05 -32.90 18.18
C ASN A 5 -7.84 -32.27 16.80
N VAL A 6 -8.60 -31.22 16.48
CA VAL A 6 -8.33 -30.35 15.34
C VAL A 6 -7.16 -29.46 15.74
N SER A 7 -5.96 -29.81 15.27
CA SER A 7 -4.78 -28.97 15.39
C SER A 7 -5.03 -27.68 14.59
N THR A 8 -5.15 -26.55 15.28
CA THR A 8 -5.27 -25.22 14.68
C THR A 8 -3.93 -24.86 14.03
N VAL A 9 -3.81 -25.12 12.74
CA VAL A 9 -2.69 -24.63 11.93
C VAL A 9 -2.78 -23.11 11.88
N VAL A 10 -1.99 -22.44 12.72
CA VAL A 10 -1.79 -20.99 12.67
C VAL A 10 -0.96 -20.69 11.41
N PRO A 11 -1.48 -19.93 10.43
CA PRO A 11 -0.69 -19.55 9.28
C PRO A 11 0.48 -18.64 9.73
N PRO A 12 1.65 -18.73 9.08
CA PRO A 12 2.82 -17.96 9.49
C PRO A 12 2.53 -16.44 9.34
N ARG A 13 2.69 -15.71 10.44
CA ARG A 13 2.59 -14.23 10.48
C ARG A 13 3.76 -13.67 9.67
N HIS A 14 3.49 -13.09 8.50
CA HIS A 14 4.51 -12.33 7.77
C HIS A 14 4.84 -11.04 8.54
N PRO A 15 6.12 -10.75 8.82
CA PRO A 15 6.47 -9.55 9.56
C PRO A 15 6.24 -8.29 8.73
N THR A 16 5.40 -7.38 9.23
CA THR A 16 5.23 -6.04 8.67
C THR A 16 6.47 -5.21 8.98
N ARG A 17 6.95 -4.41 8.02
CA ARG A 17 8.05 -3.45 8.22
C ARG A 17 7.54 -2.02 8.07
N LEU A 18 7.84 -1.17 9.04
CA LEU A 18 7.72 0.30 8.94
C LEU A 18 9.08 0.90 9.33
N ASP A 19 9.63 1.76 8.46
CA ASP A 19 10.90 2.48 8.71
C ASP A 19 12.07 1.58 9.15
N GLY A 20 12.14 0.33 8.65
CA GLY A 20 13.21 -0.63 8.93
C GLY A 20 13.00 -1.54 10.15
N HIS A 21 11.93 -1.34 10.94
CA HIS A 21 11.64 -2.17 12.11
C HIS A 21 10.81 -3.42 11.77
N GLN A 22 11.19 -4.58 12.32
CA GLN A 22 10.42 -5.82 12.22
C GLN A 22 9.36 -5.87 13.33
N ILE A 23 8.10 -6.10 12.94
CA ILE A 23 6.97 -6.05 13.86
C ILE A 23 6.40 -7.45 14.05
N GLN A 24 6.26 -7.88 15.31
CA GLN A 24 5.52 -9.08 15.69
C GLN A 24 4.31 -8.72 16.55
N HIS A 25 3.26 -9.53 16.41
CA HIS A 25 2.11 -9.48 17.32
C HIS A 25 2.31 -10.53 18.41
N ASP A 26 2.08 -10.16 19.67
CA ASP A 26 2.01 -11.11 20.78
C ASP A 26 0.68 -11.91 20.72
N ASP A 27 0.53 -12.94 21.55
CA ASP A 27 -0.67 -13.80 21.65
C ASP A 27 -1.94 -13.01 22.02
N ALA A 28 -1.78 -11.82 22.60
CA ALA A 28 -2.86 -10.85 22.86
C ALA A 28 -3.08 -9.81 21.74
N ARG A 29 -2.51 -10.01 20.53
CA ARG A 29 -2.57 -9.11 19.37
C ARG A 29 -1.98 -7.69 19.56
N ARG A 30 -1.21 -7.45 20.63
CA ARG A 30 -0.49 -6.18 20.84
C ARG A 30 0.75 -6.13 19.94
N VAL A 31 1.02 -4.95 19.37
CA VAL A 31 2.21 -4.68 18.55
C VAL A 31 3.45 -4.66 19.46
N GLY A 32 4.36 -5.61 19.26
CA GLY A 32 5.66 -5.65 19.92
C GLY A 32 6.79 -5.44 18.91
N VAL A 33 7.65 -4.47 19.17
CA VAL A 33 8.91 -4.28 18.42
C VAL A 33 9.98 -5.16 19.08
N LEU A 34 10.51 -6.14 18.34
CA LEU A 34 11.64 -6.94 18.79
C LEU A 34 12.94 -6.16 18.63
N HIS A 35 13.75 -6.09 19.69
CA HIS A 35 15.15 -5.67 19.61
C HIS A 35 16.05 -6.91 19.53
N CYS A 36 17.05 -6.89 18.66
CA CYS A 36 18.20 -7.76 18.81
C CYS A 36 19.01 -7.31 20.05
N PRO A 37 19.53 -8.23 20.86
CA PRO A 37 20.23 -7.88 22.10
C PRO A 37 21.54 -7.15 21.77
N ASN A 38 21.69 -5.91 22.26
CA ASN A 38 22.94 -5.17 22.24
C ASN A 38 23.80 -5.62 23.43
N GLY A 39 24.96 -6.21 23.16
CA GLY A 39 25.96 -6.52 24.18
C GLY A 39 26.98 -5.39 24.34
N SER A 40 27.37 -5.12 25.59
CA SER A 40 28.65 -4.50 25.92
C SER A 40 29.39 -5.33 26.99
N SER A 41 30.48 -5.98 26.54
CA SER A 41 31.70 -6.52 27.20
C SER A 41 31.58 -7.30 28.52
N SER A 42 32.24 -8.45 28.72
CA SER A 42 33.67 -8.70 28.42
C SER A 42 34.07 -10.19 28.31
N ALA A 43 35.18 -10.39 27.58
CA ALA A 43 36.13 -11.53 27.58
C ALA A 43 35.91 -12.73 26.61
N ARG A 44 36.70 -12.69 25.52
CA ARG A 44 37.41 -13.76 24.78
C ARG A 44 36.65 -15.04 24.41
N ASP A 45 36.40 -15.23 23.11
CA ASP A 45 37.06 -16.28 22.31
C ASP A 45 36.71 -16.21 20.80
N ASN A 46 37.64 -16.73 20.00
CA ASN A 46 37.77 -16.69 18.53
C ASN A 46 36.55 -17.20 17.71
N ILE A 47 36.28 -16.58 16.54
CA ILE A 47 36.10 -17.19 15.19
C ILE A 47 35.74 -16.09 14.13
N SER A 48 36.19 -16.32 12.89
CA SER A 48 36.33 -15.44 11.70
C SER A 48 35.02 -15.08 10.92
N PRO A 49 35.06 -14.42 9.73
CA PRO A 49 34.75 -13.01 9.50
C PRO A 49 33.38 -12.79 8.81
N LYS A 50 32.60 -11.79 9.25
CA LYS A 50 31.43 -11.31 8.49
C LYS A 50 31.45 -9.79 8.36
N ALA A 51 31.25 -9.36 7.12
CA ALA A 51 31.20 -7.99 6.67
C ALA A 51 30.25 -7.14 7.53
N ARG A 52 30.75 -5.97 7.90
CA ARG A 52 30.04 -4.91 8.61
C ARG A 52 28.80 -4.48 7.80
N HIS A 53 27.64 -4.48 8.41
CA HIS A 53 26.50 -3.71 7.96
C HIS A 53 26.13 -2.73 9.06
N ASP A 54 26.50 -1.48 8.82
CA ASP A 54 26.20 -0.34 9.66
C ASP A 54 24.68 -0.12 9.77
N SER A 55 24.25 0.27 10.96
CA SER A 55 22.87 0.61 11.29
C SER A 55 22.41 1.84 10.50
N ILE A 56 21.45 1.68 9.59
CA ILE A 56 20.77 2.83 8.98
C ILE A 56 19.67 3.29 9.95
N CYS A 57 20.01 4.30 10.74
CA CYS A 57 19.08 5.13 11.48
C CYS A 57 18.54 6.20 10.50
N PHE A 58 17.25 6.21 10.18
CA PHE A 58 16.68 7.33 9.44
C PHE A 58 16.48 8.51 10.40
N PRO A 59 17.04 9.70 10.10
CA PRO A 59 16.93 10.84 10.98
C PRO A 59 15.47 11.31 11.03
N TYR A 60 14.95 11.44 12.25
CA TYR A 60 13.64 11.99 12.60
C TYR A 60 13.51 13.50 12.27
N SER A 61 14.31 14.03 11.35
CA SER A 61 14.52 15.46 11.16
C SER A 61 14.61 15.83 9.69
N GLU A 62 13.54 15.62 8.93
CA GLU A 62 13.36 16.38 7.69
C GLU A 62 11.95 16.97 7.64
N ILE A 63 11.89 18.30 7.54
CA ILE A 63 10.74 19.21 7.62
C ILE A 63 10.37 19.58 9.07
N GLY A 64 10.88 20.74 9.48
CA GLY A 64 10.77 21.29 10.82
C GLY A 64 9.40 21.87 11.21
N GLY A 65 9.32 22.19 12.50
CA GLY A 65 8.29 23.02 13.12
C GLY A 65 7.25 22.26 13.94
N ALA A 66 7.34 22.43 15.27
CA ALA A 66 6.40 22.07 16.34
C ALA A 66 6.41 20.61 16.86
N HIS A 67 6.58 20.51 18.19
CA HIS A 67 6.66 19.33 19.07
C HIS A 67 6.25 17.99 18.44
N ALA A 68 7.27 17.21 18.03
CA ALA A 68 7.08 15.81 17.72
C ALA A 68 6.54 15.08 18.96
N LEU A 69 5.34 14.53 18.87
CA LEU A 69 4.88 13.50 19.80
C LEU A 69 5.84 12.32 19.68
N ILE A 70 6.70 12.15 20.69
CA ILE A 70 7.58 10.99 20.81
C ILE A 70 6.71 9.81 21.25
N VAL A 71 6.08 9.15 20.28
CA VAL A 71 5.37 7.89 20.56
C VAL A 71 6.43 6.80 20.67
N SER A 72 6.52 6.16 21.84
CA SER A 72 7.44 5.05 22.05
C SER A 72 7.17 3.93 21.01
N PRO A 73 8.21 3.33 20.38
CA PRO A 73 8.06 2.14 19.55
C PRO A 73 7.39 0.97 20.27
N HIS A 74 7.44 0.94 21.61
CA HIS A 74 6.76 -0.06 22.43
C HIS A 74 5.29 0.26 22.73
N HIS A 75 4.78 1.42 22.29
CA HIS A 75 3.39 1.77 22.47
C HIS A 75 2.51 0.85 21.61
N PRO A 76 1.43 0.25 22.16
CA PRO A 76 0.59 -0.71 21.43
C PRO A 76 -0.07 -0.12 20.17
N ARG A 77 -0.20 1.21 20.11
CA ARG A 77 -0.74 1.96 18.97
C ARG A 77 0.32 2.70 18.14
N PHE A 78 1.60 2.37 18.31
CA PHE A 78 2.71 3.12 17.71
C PHE A 78 2.50 3.38 16.22
N LEU A 79 2.17 2.36 15.43
CA LEU A 79 1.97 2.47 13.99
C LEU A 79 0.83 3.42 13.61
N SER A 80 -0.32 3.30 14.27
CA SER A 80 -1.49 4.17 14.02
C SER A 80 -1.16 5.63 14.36
N LEU A 81 -0.51 5.89 15.50
CA LEU A 81 -0.15 7.26 15.91
C LEU A 81 0.93 7.87 15.01
N ALA A 82 1.97 7.11 14.67
CA ALA A 82 3.03 7.56 13.76
C ALA A 82 2.45 7.88 12.37
N THR A 83 1.52 7.06 11.89
CA THR A 83 0.84 7.27 10.60
C THR A 83 0.03 8.58 10.60
N ARG A 84 -0.68 8.88 11.68
CA ARG A 84 -1.43 10.14 11.82
C ARG A 84 -0.51 11.36 11.80
N GLU A 85 0.61 11.31 12.50
CA GLU A 85 1.58 12.42 12.52
C GLU A 85 2.21 12.61 11.13
N ARG A 86 2.58 11.51 10.46
CA ARG A 86 3.10 11.55 9.09
C ARG A 86 2.13 12.24 8.12
N LEU A 87 0.83 11.95 8.23
CA LEU A 87 -0.20 12.62 7.44
C LEU A 87 -0.41 14.08 7.84
N ALA A 88 -0.41 14.40 9.13
CA ALA A 88 -0.53 15.78 9.61
C ALA A 88 0.63 16.65 9.08
N LYS A 89 1.85 16.13 9.13
CA LYS A 89 3.05 16.76 8.56
C LYS A 89 2.97 16.90 7.03
N ALA A 90 2.54 15.86 6.33
CA ALA A 90 2.34 15.90 4.88
C ALA A 90 1.23 16.88 4.47
N MET A 91 0.23 17.11 5.32
CA MET A 91 -0.78 18.15 5.10
C MET A 91 -0.15 19.54 5.27
N ARG A 92 0.60 19.77 6.36
CA ARG A 92 1.31 21.04 6.59
C ARG A 92 2.29 21.38 5.46
N SER A 93 2.92 20.38 4.84
CA SER A 93 3.82 20.58 3.69
C SER A 93 3.08 20.76 2.34
N GLY A 94 1.76 20.52 2.30
CA GLY A 94 0.93 20.67 1.09
C GLY A 94 0.83 19.43 0.20
N ILE A 95 1.43 18.30 0.59
CA ILE A 95 1.31 17.00 -0.12
C ILE A 95 -0.12 16.46 0.06
N VAL A 96 -0.65 16.52 1.27
CA VAL A 96 -2.01 16.08 1.64
C VAL A 96 -2.94 17.28 1.79
N ILE A 97 -4.22 17.11 1.48
CA ILE A 97 -5.27 18.11 1.71
C ILE A 97 -6.08 17.74 2.95
N PRO A 98 -6.82 18.67 3.59
CA PRO A 98 -7.64 18.36 4.77
C PRO A 98 -8.59 17.17 4.59
N GLN A 99 -9.22 17.06 3.42
CA GLN A 99 -10.10 15.94 3.07
C GLN A 99 -9.36 14.59 3.05
N GLY A 100 -8.04 14.61 2.81
CA GLY A 100 -7.18 13.45 2.90
C GLY A 100 -7.03 12.92 4.32
N LEU A 101 -7.05 13.79 5.34
CA LEU A 101 -7.06 13.34 6.74
C LEU A 101 -8.38 12.65 7.10
N ILE A 102 -9.50 13.21 6.63
CA ILE A 102 -10.84 12.61 6.81
C ILE A 102 -10.88 11.25 6.12
N ALA A 103 -10.37 11.15 4.89
CA ALA A 103 -10.29 9.90 4.16
C ALA A 103 -9.44 8.85 4.89
N HIS A 104 -8.34 9.26 5.52
CA HIS A 104 -7.55 8.37 6.35
C HIS A 104 -8.33 7.86 7.56
N GLY A 105 -9.05 8.72 8.28
CA GLY A 105 -9.88 8.31 9.42
C GLY A 105 -10.95 7.28 9.04
N ARG A 106 -11.57 7.40 7.85
CA ARG A 106 -12.46 6.34 7.33
C ARG A 106 -11.71 5.02 7.12
N GLY A 107 -10.51 5.08 6.57
CA GLY A 107 -9.65 3.92 6.39
C GLY A 107 -9.32 3.26 7.72
N GLU A 108 -8.83 4.03 8.70
CA GLU A 108 -8.54 3.52 10.06
C GLU A 108 -9.76 2.82 10.65
N ALA A 109 -10.96 3.39 10.52
CA ALA A 109 -12.19 2.75 11.02
C ALA A 109 -12.41 1.35 10.43
N PHE A 110 -12.21 1.17 9.11
CA PHE A 110 -12.27 -0.17 8.50
C PHE A 110 -11.09 -1.06 8.92
N ASP A 111 -9.89 -0.51 9.09
CA ASP A 111 -8.72 -1.27 9.54
C ASP A 111 -8.97 -1.88 10.93
N TYR A 112 -9.62 -1.14 11.83
CA TYR A 112 -10.09 -1.67 13.12
C TYR A 112 -11.07 -2.84 12.96
N LEU A 113 -12.04 -2.73 12.04
CA LEU A 113 -13.01 -3.81 11.78
C LEU A 113 -12.37 -5.04 11.13
N LEU A 114 -11.20 -4.88 10.53
CA LEU A 114 -10.40 -5.94 9.92
C LEU A 114 -9.32 -6.47 10.87
N GLY A 115 -9.19 -5.91 12.08
CA GLY A 115 -8.21 -6.32 13.08
C GLY A 115 -6.79 -5.80 12.86
N GLU A 116 -6.61 -4.78 12.01
CA GLU A 116 -5.33 -4.14 11.68
C GLU A 116 -4.28 -5.12 11.10
N GLU A 117 -4.74 -6.19 10.46
CA GLU A 117 -3.91 -7.25 9.87
C GLU A 117 -4.22 -7.47 8.39
N THR A 118 -3.26 -8.03 7.65
CA THR A 118 -3.48 -8.44 6.26
C THR A 118 -4.22 -9.77 6.23
N LEU A 119 -5.47 -9.76 5.75
CA LEU A 119 -6.33 -10.95 5.72
C LEU A 119 -6.02 -11.90 4.54
N PRO A 120 -6.43 -13.17 4.60
CA PRO A 120 -6.27 -14.12 3.48
C PRO A 120 -6.88 -13.63 2.16
N ALA A 121 -8.05 -12.99 2.17
CA ALA A 121 -8.63 -12.40 0.96
C ALA A 121 -7.77 -11.27 0.37
N ALA A 122 -7.11 -10.47 1.21
CA ALA A 122 -6.19 -9.44 0.77
C ALA A 122 -4.90 -10.04 0.16
N LEU A 123 -4.37 -11.12 0.75
CA LEU A 123 -3.23 -11.85 0.19
C LEU A 123 -3.56 -12.44 -1.19
N ALA A 124 -4.73 -13.07 -1.35
CA ALA A 124 -5.17 -13.60 -2.64
C ALA A 124 -5.26 -12.50 -3.72
N ALA A 125 -5.86 -11.36 -3.38
CA ALA A 125 -5.89 -10.20 -4.27
C ALA A 125 -4.49 -9.66 -4.58
N THR A 126 -3.56 -9.70 -3.63
CA THR A 126 -2.18 -9.24 -3.82
C THR A 126 -1.44 -10.09 -4.86
N TYR A 127 -1.60 -11.42 -4.83
CA TYR A 127 -1.02 -12.30 -5.85
C TYR A 127 -1.64 -12.09 -7.23
N ALA A 128 -2.96 -11.92 -7.31
CA ALA A 128 -3.63 -11.62 -8.58
C ALA A 128 -3.19 -10.26 -9.14
N ALA A 129 -3.09 -9.24 -8.30
CA ALA A 129 -2.60 -7.91 -8.67
C ALA A 129 -1.16 -7.97 -9.21
N ALA A 130 -0.26 -8.70 -8.54
CA ALA A 130 1.10 -8.91 -9.02
C ALA A 130 1.12 -9.59 -10.40
N ALA A 131 0.27 -10.59 -10.62
CA ALA A 131 0.14 -11.26 -11.91
C ALA A 131 -0.34 -10.31 -13.03
N PHE A 132 -1.35 -9.48 -12.76
CA PHE A 132 -1.79 -8.45 -13.71
C PHE A 132 -0.68 -7.47 -14.05
N LEU A 133 0.03 -6.95 -13.04
CA LEU A 133 1.11 -5.97 -13.25
C LEU A 133 2.30 -6.55 -14.03
N LEU A 134 2.69 -7.79 -13.74
CA LEU A 134 3.81 -8.46 -14.41
C LEU A 134 3.49 -8.91 -15.85
N THR A 135 2.20 -9.05 -16.20
CA THR A 135 1.77 -9.46 -17.55
C THR A 135 1.27 -8.30 -18.41
N ALA A 136 1.12 -7.11 -17.82
CA ALA A 136 0.73 -5.87 -18.47
C ALA A 136 1.71 -5.47 -19.57
N LYS A 137 1.19 -4.80 -20.61
CA LYS A 137 2.01 -4.13 -21.63
C LYS A 137 2.44 -2.74 -21.16
N HIS A 138 1.52 -2.01 -20.52
CA HIS A 138 1.69 -0.64 -20.04
C HIS A 138 1.14 -0.51 -18.60
N PRO A 139 1.79 -1.13 -17.60
CA PRO A 139 1.37 -0.98 -16.21
C PRO A 139 1.65 0.44 -15.72
N VAL A 140 0.75 1.02 -14.92
CA VAL A 140 0.94 2.35 -14.31
C VAL A 140 0.58 2.34 -12.83
N VAL A 141 1.38 3.02 -12.00
CA VAL A 141 1.06 3.27 -10.60
C VAL A 141 0.57 4.70 -10.42
N SER A 142 -0.73 4.87 -10.18
CA SER A 142 -1.35 6.17 -9.90
C SER A 142 -1.06 6.57 -8.45
N VAL A 143 -0.63 7.81 -8.21
CA VAL A 143 -0.27 8.29 -6.87
C VAL A 143 -0.98 9.60 -6.55
N ASN A 144 -1.74 9.60 -5.47
CA ASN A 144 -2.30 10.80 -4.86
C ASN A 144 -1.50 11.23 -3.62
N GLY A 145 -1.90 12.33 -3.00
CA GLY A 145 -1.20 12.87 -1.82
C GLY A 145 -1.16 11.91 -0.61
N ASN A 146 -2.24 11.17 -0.35
CA ASN A 146 -2.27 10.21 0.76
C ASN A 146 -1.36 9.02 0.48
N ALA A 147 -1.41 8.46 -0.72
CA ALA A 147 -0.54 7.36 -1.12
C ALA A 147 0.95 7.76 -1.09
N ALA A 148 1.29 8.95 -1.61
CA ALA A 148 2.64 9.49 -1.53
C ALA A 148 3.09 9.68 -0.08
N ALA A 149 2.25 10.28 0.75
CA ALA A 149 2.56 10.51 2.15
C ALA A 149 2.78 9.19 2.90
N LEU A 150 1.93 8.19 2.73
CA LEU A 150 1.92 6.96 3.52
C LEU A 150 2.89 5.88 3.03
N ALA A 151 3.05 5.73 1.71
CA ALA A 151 3.79 4.63 1.11
C ALA A 151 4.67 5.08 -0.07
N GLY A 152 5.08 6.35 -0.12
CA GLY A 152 5.81 6.92 -1.27
C GLY A 152 7.09 6.16 -1.63
N ARG A 153 7.91 5.78 -0.64
CA ARG A 153 9.17 5.06 -0.88
C ARG A 153 8.91 3.63 -1.35
N GLU A 154 7.91 2.99 -0.75
CA GLU A 154 7.46 1.64 -1.08
C GLU A 154 6.87 1.60 -2.50
N ILE A 155 6.13 2.64 -2.91
CA ILE A 155 5.59 2.80 -4.26
C ILE A 155 6.72 2.97 -5.28
N VAL A 156 7.75 3.78 -4.98
CA VAL A 156 8.93 3.92 -5.84
C VAL A 156 9.63 2.57 -6.03
N ASN A 157 9.80 1.81 -4.95
CA ASN A 157 10.37 0.46 -5.02
C ASN A 157 9.49 -0.50 -5.86
N LEU A 158 8.17 -0.50 -5.65
CA LEU A 158 7.24 -1.29 -6.44
C LEU A 158 7.35 -0.96 -7.92
N SER A 159 7.30 0.33 -8.27
CA SER A 159 7.42 0.86 -9.63
C SER A 159 8.68 0.35 -10.33
N SER A 160 9.82 0.36 -9.66
CA SER A 160 11.07 -0.23 -10.18
C SER A 160 10.98 -1.74 -10.40
N VAL A 161 10.37 -2.49 -9.46
CA VAL A 161 10.23 -3.96 -9.56
C VAL A 161 9.41 -4.40 -10.76
N ILE A 162 8.29 -3.71 -11.00
CA ILE A 162 7.36 -4.04 -12.10
C ILE A 162 7.64 -3.23 -13.38
N SER A 163 8.66 -2.37 -13.37
CA SER A 163 9.02 -1.48 -14.49
C SER A 163 7.83 -0.63 -14.98
N ALA A 164 7.09 -0.02 -14.05
CA ALA A 164 5.92 0.82 -14.34
C ALA A 164 6.19 2.28 -13.97
N PRO A 165 5.83 3.27 -14.81
CA PRO A 165 5.88 4.67 -14.43
C PRO A 165 4.91 4.99 -13.29
N ILE A 166 5.27 6.04 -12.55
CA ILE A 166 4.40 6.64 -11.53
C ILE A 166 3.68 7.85 -12.15
N GLU A 167 2.36 7.90 -12.08
CA GLU A 167 1.57 9.06 -12.51
C GLU A 167 0.93 9.76 -11.31
N VAL A 168 1.21 11.05 -11.13
CA VAL A 168 0.51 11.86 -10.12
C VAL A 168 -0.91 12.12 -10.58
N ASN A 169 -1.87 11.64 -9.81
CA ASN A 169 -3.27 11.95 -10.02
C ASN A 169 -3.94 12.46 -8.74
N LEU A 170 -4.67 13.57 -8.88
CA LEU A 170 -5.34 14.24 -7.76
C LEU A 170 -6.81 14.50 -8.07
N PHE A 171 -7.67 14.29 -7.07
CA PHE A 171 -9.08 14.66 -7.14
C PHE A 171 -9.24 16.17 -7.39
N HIS A 172 -8.58 17.00 -6.57
CA HIS A 172 -8.45 18.43 -6.78
C HIS A 172 -7.09 18.75 -7.40
N ARG A 173 -7.10 18.98 -8.72
CA ARG A 173 -5.89 19.30 -9.49
C ARG A 173 -5.46 20.73 -9.24
N ILE A 174 -4.39 20.89 -8.48
CA ILE A 174 -3.72 22.16 -8.21
C ILE A 174 -2.29 22.03 -8.74
N PRO A 175 -1.88 22.76 -9.80
CA PRO A 175 -0.59 22.55 -10.44
C PRO A 175 0.62 22.63 -9.49
N LYS A 176 0.54 23.50 -8.48
CA LYS A 176 1.57 23.61 -7.44
C LYS A 176 1.69 22.32 -6.61
N ARG A 177 0.55 21.70 -6.27
CA ARG A 177 0.51 20.44 -5.50
C ARG A 177 0.98 19.26 -6.33
N GLU A 178 0.63 19.20 -7.61
CA GLU A 178 1.13 18.16 -8.53
C GLU A 178 2.66 18.18 -8.59
N ARG A 179 3.25 19.37 -8.79
CA ARG A 179 4.71 19.54 -8.77
C ARG A 179 5.33 19.15 -7.45
N LEU A 180 4.72 19.56 -6.33
CA LEU A 180 5.20 19.23 -4.99
C LEU A 180 5.25 17.71 -4.76
N ILE A 181 4.18 16.99 -5.11
CA ILE A 181 4.14 15.53 -4.98
C ILE A 181 5.17 14.88 -5.89
N ALA A 182 5.31 15.36 -7.14
CA ALA A 182 6.31 14.83 -8.06
C ALA A 182 7.74 15.06 -7.56
N THR A 183 8.07 16.25 -7.06
CA THR A 183 9.38 16.53 -6.44
C THR A 183 9.62 15.65 -5.22
N TYR A 184 8.61 15.47 -4.37
CA TYR A 184 8.70 14.58 -3.21
C TYR A 184 9.01 13.13 -3.62
N LEU A 185 8.28 12.58 -4.60
CA LEU A 185 8.52 11.22 -5.11
C LEU A 185 9.90 11.07 -5.77
N LYS A 186 10.35 12.07 -6.53
CA LYS A 186 11.70 12.10 -7.11
C LYS A 186 12.78 12.11 -6.03
N GLY A 187 12.57 12.87 -4.94
CA GLY A 187 13.46 12.84 -3.77
C GLY A 187 13.52 11.48 -3.06
N LEU A 188 12.50 10.64 -3.23
CA LEU A 188 12.49 9.25 -2.73
C LEU A 188 13.16 8.25 -3.69
N GLY A 189 13.54 8.68 -4.91
CA GLY A 189 14.22 7.86 -5.92
C GLY A 189 13.36 7.52 -7.15
N ALA A 190 12.21 8.17 -7.36
CA ALA A 190 11.45 7.98 -8.59
C ALA A 190 12.23 8.57 -9.79
N GLU A 191 12.50 7.75 -10.80
CA GLU A 191 13.20 8.19 -12.03
C GLU A 191 12.32 9.13 -12.87
N ASP A 192 11.10 8.69 -13.20
CA ASP A 192 10.11 9.49 -13.93
C ASP A 192 8.79 9.56 -13.17
N VAL A 193 8.18 10.75 -13.20
CA VAL A 193 6.89 11.04 -12.58
C VAL A 193 6.01 11.80 -13.56
N LEU A 194 4.98 11.13 -14.03
CA LEU A 194 4.02 11.60 -15.04
C LEU A 194 2.85 12.37 -14.43
N GLY A 195 2.00 12.95 -15.29
CA GLY A 195 0.70 13.51 -14.88
C GLY A 195 0.75 14.93 -14.34
N VAL A 196 1.90 15.61 -14.41
CA VAL A 196 2.10 16.96 -13.86
C VAL A 196 1.79 18.06 -14.90
N GLY A 197 0.97 19.04 -14.52
CA GLY A 197 0.79 20.26 -15.31
C GLY A 197 0.16 20.02 -16.68
N ARG A 198 0.83 20.49 -17.75
CA ARG A 198 0.33 20.37 -19.14
C ARG A 198 0.52 18.98 -19.73
N SER A 199 1.43 18.17 -19.19
CA SER A 199 1.68 16.80 -19.66
C SER A 199 0.45 15.92 -19.54
N ALA A 200 -0.41 16.17 -18.54
CA ALA A 200 -1.69 15.49 -18.43
C ALA A 200 -2.73 15.99 -19.45
N SER A 201 -2.53 15.65 -20.71
CA SER A 201 -3.28 16.14 -21.86
C SER A 201 -4.34 15.17 -22.38
N SER A 202 -4.25 13.88 -22.05
CA SER A 202 -5.29 12.89 -22.35
C SER A 202 -6.43 12.95 -21.33
N THR A 203 -7.56 12.34 -21.66
CA THR A 203 -8.75 12.33 -20.79
C THR A 203 -9.46 10.99 -20.77
N ILE A 204 -9.87 10.55 -19.59
CA ILE A 204 -10.78 9.41 -19.40
C ILE A 204 -12.22 9.88 -19.62
N ARG A 205 -13.03 9.10 -20.34
CA ARG A 205 -14.45 9.41 -20.57
C ARG A 205 -15.29 9.20 -19.31
N GLY A 206 -16.44 9.88 -19.22
CA GLY A 206 -17.40 9.66 -18.12
C GLY A 206 -17.10 10.39 -16.80
N ILE A 207 -16.12 11.31 -16.78
CA ILE A 207 -15.81 12.15 -15.61
C ILE A 207 -15.98 13.63 -15.98
N ALA A 208 -16.85 14.34 -15.24
CA ALA A 208 -17.29 15.70 -15.58
C ALA A 208 -16.29 16.83 -15.22
N SER A 209 -15.12 16.55 -14.63
CA SER A 209 -14.19 17.56 -14.13
C SER A 209 -12.74 17.33 -14.53
N SER A 210 -11.82 18.18 -14.04
CA SER A 210 -10.36 18.02 -14.22
C SER A 210 -9.80 16.66 -13.79
N ARG A 211 -10.56 15.91 -12.98
CA ARG A 211 -10.28 14.52 -12.57
C ARG A 211 -10.10 13.56 -13.76
N ARG A 212 -10.65 13.91 -14.92
CA ARG A 212 -10.54 13.12 -16.14
C ARG A 212 -9.13 13.14 -16.75
N ARG A 213 -8.32 14.16 -16.43
CA ARG A 213 -7.04 14.40 -17.11
C ARG A 213 -5.98 13.39 -16.67
N THR A 214 -5.32 12.77 -17.63
CA THR A 214 -4.24 11.78 -17.46
C THR A 214 -3.04 12.13 -18.34
N ASP A 215 -1.88 11.55 -18.07
CA ASP A 215 -0.73 11.63 -18.99
C ASP A 215 -0.92 10.63 -20.15
N PRO A 216 -0.74 11.05 -21.41
CA PRO A 216 -0.85 10.14 -22.56
C PRO A 216 0.18 9.01 -22.52
N ARG A 217 1.34 9.23 -21.88
CA ARG A 217 2.41 8.22 -21.69
C ARG A 217 2.24 7.37 -20.43
N GLY A 218 1.16 7.63 -19.68
CA GLY A 218 0.84 6.95 -18.44
C GLY A 218 -0.54 6.32 -18.53
N ILE A 219 -1.46 6.75 -17.67
CA ILE A 219 -2.83 6.20 -17.59
C ILE A 219 -3.54 6.32 -18.95
N GLY A 220 -3.19 7.28 -19.81
CA GLY A 220 -3.72 7.39 -21.18
C GLY A 220 -3.59 6.10 -21.98
N GLU A 221 -2.38 5.53 -22.07
CA GLU A 221 -2.11 4.29 -22.82
C GLU A 221 -2.15 3.00 -21.97
N ALA A 222 -2.27 3.13 -20.65
CA ALA A 222 -2.22 1.99 -19.73
C ALA A 222 -3.30 0.93 -19.99
N ASP A 223 -2.89 -0.35 -19.95
CA ASP A 223 -3.79 -1.51 -19.92
C ASP A 223 -4.08 -1.99 -18.49
N VAL A 224 -3.15 -1.78 -17.55
CA VAL A 224 -3.30 -2.08 -16.12
C VAL A 224 -2.94 -0.86 -15.27
N VAL A 225 -3.80 -0.48 -14.32
CA VAL A 225 -3.56 0.68 -13.45
C VAL A 225 -3.77 0.30 -11.98
N LEU A 226 -2.75 0.55 -11.15
CA LEU A 226 -2.82 0.48 -9.69
C LEU A 226 -3.27 1.83 -9.12
N ILE A 227 -4.38 1.85 -8.37
CA ILE A 227 -5.01 3.05 -7.80
C ILE A 227 -5.21 2.94 -6.27
N PRO A 228 -4.18 3.22 -5.46
CA PRO A 228 -4.32 3.27 -4.01
C PRO A 228 -5.15 4.47 -3.54
N LEU A 229 -6.13 4.22 -2.66
CA LEU A 229 -6.93 5.26 -2.00
C LEU A 229 -7.64 6.21 -2.97
N GLU A 230 -8.31 5.67 -3.99
CA GLU A 230 -8.88 6.43 -5.11
C GLU A 230 -10.41 6.66 -5.02
N ASP A 231 -10.89 7.68 -5.71
CA ASP A 231 -12.32 7.98 -5.83
C ASP A 231 -13.07 6.99 -6.74
N GLY A 232 -14.32 6.68 -6.35
CA GLY A 232 -15.13 5.66 -7.02
C GLY A 232 -15.53 6.04 -8.46
N ASP A 233 -15.76 7.33 -8.75
CA ASP A 233 -16.13 7.76 -10.12
C ASP A 233 -14.97 7.46 -11.07
N ARG A 234 -13.74 7.72 -10.63
CA ARG A 234 -12.55 7.50 -11.43
C ARG A 234 -12.23 6.02 -11.61
N ALA A 235 -12.39 5.21 -10.56
CA ALA A 235 -12.25 3.76 -10.66
C ALA A 235 -13.24 3.15 -11.67
N GLU A 236 -14.51 3.56 -11.61
CA GLU A 236 -15.53 3.14 -12.58
C GLU A 236 -15.20 3.60 -13.99
N ALA A 237 -14.76 4.85 -14.16
CA ALA A 237 -14.41 5.39 -15.46
C ALA A 237 -13.22 4.67 -16.11
N LEU A 238 -12.16 4.36 -15.35
CA LEU A 238 -11.02 3.57 -15.81
C LEU A 238 -11.45 2.17 -16.24
N SER A 239 -12.31 1.53 -15.45
CA SER A 239 -12.86 0.20 -15.75
C SER A 239 -13.72 0.21 -17.02
N ARG A 240 -14.60 1.22 -17.18
CA ARG A 240 -15.40 1.44 -18.40
C ARG A 240 -14.55 1.75 -19.63
N ASP A 241 -13.38 2.35 -19.45
CA ASP A 241 -12.39 2.63 -20.50
C ASP A 241 -11.56 1.37 -20.87
N GLY A 242 -11.93 0.19 -20.35
CA GLY A 242 -11.34 -1.10 -20.70
C GLY A 242 -10.05 -1.42 -19.94
N LYS A 243 -9.63 -0.57 -19.00
CA LYS A 243 -8.40 -0.78 -18.23
C LYS A 243 -8.63 -1.79 -17.10
N LYS A 244 -7.65 -2.64 -16.83
CA LYS A 244 -7.65 -3.50 -15.63
C LYS A 244 -7.25 -2.67 -14.43
N VAL A 245 -8.21 -2.43 -13.55
CA VAL A 245 -8.04 -1.58 -12.37
C VAL A 245 -7.71 -2.44 -11.16
N ILE A 246 -6.58 -2.14 -10.51
CA ILE A 246 -6.19 -2.73 -9.23
C ILE A 246 -6.36 -1.66 -8.15
N ALA A 247 -7.26 -1.88 -7.21
CA ALA A 247 -7.50 -0.97 -6.10
C ALA A 247 -6.83 -1.46 -4.81
N ILE A 248 -6.35 -0.51 -4.00
CA ILE A 248 -6.02 -0.73 -2.59
C ILE A 248 -6.95 0.19 -1.79
N ASP A 249 -7.90 -0.42 -1.08
CA ASP A 249 -8.93 0.27 -0.30
C ASP A 249 -9.40 -0.61 0.85
N LEU A 250 -9.34 -0.09 2.07
CA LEU A 250 -9.77 -0.79 3.29
C LEU A 250 -11.28 -1.04 3.33
N ASN A 251 -12.07 -0.29 2.57
CA ASN A 251 -13.52 -0.49 2.52
C ASN A 251 -13.91 -1.47 1.39
N PRO A 252 -14.29 -2.72 1.69
CA PRO A 252 -14.71 -3.69 0.66
C PRO A 252 -16.05 -3.32 -0.01
N LEU A 253 -16.82 -2.40 0.58
CA LEU A 253 -18.13 -1.97 0.09
C LEU A 253 -18.05 -0.72 -0.79
N SER A 254 -16.87 -0.11 -0.91
CA SER A 254 -16.72 1.14 -1.65
C SER A 254 -17.01 0.95 -3.15
N ARG A 255 -17.41 2.03 -3.82
CA ARG A 255 -17.58 2.04 -5.28
C ARG A 255 -16.27 1.68 -6.00
N THR A 256 -15.14 2.16 -5.47
CA THR A 256 -13.80 1.82 -5.94
C THR A 256 -13.55 0.31 -5.88
N SER A 257 -13.73 -0.29 -4.71
CA SER A 257 -13.55 -1.72 -4.48
C SER A 257 -14.44 -2.57 -5.38
N ARG A 258 -15.69 -2.16 -5.59
CA ARG A 258 -16.65 -2.89 -6.42
C ARG A 258 -16.41 -2.75 -7.93
N ALA A 259 -15.85 -1.63 -8.38
CA ALA A 259 -15.60 -1.35 -9.79
C ALA A 259 -14.27 -1.93 -10.31
N ALA A 260 -13.31 -2.17 -9.41
CA ALA A 260 -12.00 -2.66 -9.77
C ALA A 260 -12.00 -4.12 -10.27
N SER A 261 -11.02 -4.46 -11.09
CA SER A 261 -10.74 -5.84 -11.51
C SER A 261 -10.10 -6.66 -10.38
N VAL A 262 -9.35 -6.00 -9.49
CA VAL A 262 -8.79 -6.59 -8.28
C VAL A 262 -8.86 -5.56 -7.16
N SER A 263 -9.34 -5.95 -5.99
CA SER A 263 -9.40 -5.09 -4.79
C SER A 263 -8.64 -5.73 -3.64
N ILE A 264 -7.50 -5.13 -3.30
CA ILE A 264 -6.71 -5.47 -2.12
C ILE A 264 -7.32 -4.72 -0.93
N VAL A 265 -8.14 -5.43 -0.15
CA VAL A 265 -8.80 -4.90 1.05
C VAL A 265 -7.82 -4.91 2.21
N ASP A 266 -6.87 -3.97 2.19
CA ASP A 266 -5.79 -3.88 3.16
C ASP A 266 -5.27 -2.44 3.27
N ASN A 267 -4.55 -2.15 4.35
CA ASN A 267 -3.93 -0.86 4.56
C ASN A 267 -2.80 -0.66 3.54
N VAL A 268 -2.74 0.50 2.87
CA VAL A 268 -1.72 0.80 1.84
C VAL A 268 -0.29 0.59 2.35
N ILE A 269 -0.05 0.82 3.64
CA ILE A 269 1.25 0.64 4.31
C ILE A 269 1.66 -0.85 4.33
N ARG A 270 0.71 -1.78 4.42
CA ARG A 270 0.94 -3.24 4.34
C ARG A 270 0.87 -3.76 2.92
N ALA A 271 -0.10 -3.27 2.14
CA ALA A 271 -0.42 -3.74 0.80
C ALA A 271 0.70 -3.49 -0.21
N ILE A 272 1.30 -2.30 -0.25
CA ILE A 272 2.35 -1.98 -1.24
C ILE A 272 3.61 -2.84 -1.03
N PRO A 273 4.15 -2.98 0.21
CA PRO A 273 5.24 -3.93 0.46
C PRO A 273 4.88 -5.37 0.08
N ALA A 274 3.70 -5.86 0.50
CA ALA A 274 3.27 -7.22 0.17
C ALA A 274 3.17 -7.45 -1.34
N LEU A 275 2.65 -6.48 -2.08
CA LEU A 275 2.57 -6.50 -3.55
C LEU A 275 3.95 -6.47 -4.19
N THR A 276 4.89 -5.71 -3.63
CA THR A 276 6.29 -5.66 -4.09
C THR A 276 6.96 -7.02 -3.92
N ASP A 277 6.81 -7.65 -2.75
CA ASP A 277 7.36 -8.97 -2.46
C ASP A 277 6.74 -10.06 -3.34
N ALA A 278 5.42 -10.04 -3.50
CA ALA A 278 4.71 -10.94 -4.42
C ALA A 278 5.25 -10.77 -5.85
N SER A 279 5.38 -9.53 -6.33
CA SER A 279 5.90 -9.24 -7.67
C SER A 279 7.34 -9.76 -7.85
N ARG A 280 8.23 -9.58 -6.85
CA ARG A 280 9.60 -10.12 -6.90
C ARG A 280 9.63 -11.65 -6.98
N ARG A 281 8.80 -12.33 -6.20
CA ARG A 281 8.72 -13.80 -6.19
C ARG A 281 8.15 -14.34 -7.50
N MET A 282 7.10 -13.69 -8.00
CA MET A 282 6.36 -14.12 -9.19
C MET A 282 7.06 -13.77 -10.51
N LYS A 283 8.01 -12.83 -10.52
CA LYS A 283 8.78 -12.44 -11.72
C LYS A 283 9.52 -13.61 -12.39
N LYS A 284 9.80 -14.68 -11.64
CA LYS A 284 10.46 -15.90 -12.14
C LYS A 284 9.49 -16.97 -12.65
N MET A 285 8.18 -16.76 -12.52
CA MET A 285 7.18 -17.74 -12.95
C MET A 285 6.94 -17.67 -14.47
N PRO A 286 6.54 -18.79 -15.11
CA PRO A 286 6.13 -18.77 -16.50
C PRO A 286 4.98 -17.80 -16.75
N ARG A 287 5.03 -17.08 -17.88
CA ARG A 287 4.03 -16.08 -18.25
C ARG A 287 2.61 -16.66 -18.26
N ASP A 288 2.42 -17.88 -18.76
CA ASP A 288 1.13 -18.56 -18.81
C ASP A 288 0.55 -18.84 -17.41
N SER A 289 1.41 -19.10 -16.42
CA SER A 289 0.99 -19.29 -15.03
C SER A 289 0.55 -17.98 -14.39
N LEU A 290 1.24 -16.87 -14.70
CA LEU A 290 0.82 -15.54 -14.28
C LEU A 290 -0.51 -15.15 -14.92
N GLN A 291 -0.65 -15.38 -16.22
CA GLN A 291 -1.89 -15.09 -16.95
C GLN A 291 -3.08 -15.87 -16.38
N ARG A 292 -2.91 -17.17 -16.07
CA ARG A 292 -3.94 -17.97 -15.37
C ARG A 292 -4.31 -17.38 -14.02
N SER A 293 -3.31 -17.02 -13.21
CA SER A 293 -3.54 -16.41 -11.89
C SER A 293 -4.33 -15.09 -11.99
N ALA A 294 -4.07 -14.29 -13.02
CA ALA A 294 -4.80 -13.06 -13.28
C ALA A 294 -6.23 -13.33 -13.80
N SER A 295 -6.42 -14.29 -14.72
CA SER A 295 -7.72 -14.57 -15.34
C SER A 295 -8.70 -15.32 -14.46
N GLU A 296 -8.21 -16.17 -13.56
CA GLU A 296 -9.05 -16.98 -12.65
C GLU A 296 -9.50 -16.19 -11.42
N PHE A 297 -8.92 -15.01 -11.17
CA PHE A 297 -9.26 -14.20 -10.02
C PHE A 297 -10.64 -13.54 -10.18
N ASP A 298 -11.55 -13.85 -9.26
CA ASP A 298 -12.88 -13.26 -9.17
C ASP A 298 -12.94 -12.25 -8.02
N ASN A 299 -12.95 -10.96 -8.37
CA ASN A 299 -12.97 -9.88 -7.40
C ASN A 299 -14.26 -9.84 -6.57
N GLN A 300 -15.41 -10.19 -7.15
CA GLN A 300 -16.68 -10.19 -6.41
C GLN A 300 -16.66 -11.26 -5.32
N ARG A 301 -16.19 -12.45 -5.65
CA ARG A 301 -15.98 -13.53 -4.67
C ARG A 301 -14.94 -13.13 -3.62
N ASN A 302 -13.87 -12.43 -4.02
CA ASN A 302 -12.84 -12.00 -3.07
C ASN A 302 -13.35 -10.93 -2.09
N LEU A 303 -14.12 -9.95 -2.56
CA LEU A 303 -14.76 -8.96 -1.69
C LEU A 303 -15.75 -9.61 -0.72
N ALA A 304 -16.54 -10.58 -1.19
CA ALA A 304 -17.42 -11.35 -0.32
C ALA A 304 -16.63 -12.08 0.78
N ARG A 305 -15.48 -12.67 0.45
CA ARG A 305 -14.57 -13.30 1.43
C ARG A 305 -14.04 -12.28 2.44
N ALA A 306 -13.58 -11.12 2.00
CA ALA A 306 -13.11 -10.06 2.90
C ALA A 306 -14.21 -9.61 3.88
N ILE A 307 -15.46 -9.48 3.42
CA ILE A 307 -16.61 -9.17 4.28
C ILE A 307 -16.88 -10.31 5.28
N GLN A 308 -16.81 -11.57 4.85
CA GLN A 308 -16.98 -12.72 5.76
C GLN A 308 -15.88 -12.80 6.81
N GLU A 309 -14.63 -12.47 6.45
CA GLU A 309 -13.51 -12.39 7.39
C GLU A 309 -13.71 -11.26 8.41
N MET A 310 -14.17 -10.09 7.96
CA MET A 310 -14.57 -8.98 8.84
C MET A 310 -15.69 -9.39 9.80
N ILE A 311 -16.76 -10.02 9.30
CA ILE A 311 -17.87 -10.52 10.15
C ILE A 311 -17.36 -11.54 11.17
N ARG A 312 -16.48 -12.46 10.75
CA ARG A 312 -15.89 -13.46 11.65
C ARG A 312 -15.06 -12.80 12.75
N TYR A 313 -14.26 -11.79 12.41
CA TYR A 313 -13.51 -11.02 13.38
C TYR A 313 -14.45 -10.36 14.40
N LEU A 314 -15.49 -9.66 13.94
CA LEU A 314 -16.45 -8.99 14.81
C LEU A 314 -17.23 -9.95 15.72
N ARG A 315 -17.61 -11.13 15.23
CA ARG A 315 -18.21 -12.19 16.05
C ARG A 315 -17.31 -12.72 17.16
N GLY A 316 -15.99 -12.53 17.05
CA GLY A 316 -15.05 -12.85 18.12
C GLY A 316 -15.11 -11.87 19.30
N TRP A 317 -15.80 -10.74 19.15
CA TRP A 317 -15.95 -9.69 20.17
C TRP A 317 -17.36 -9.56 20.74
N ALA A 318 -18.36 -10.17 20.07
CA ALA A 318 -19.77 -10.15 20.47
C ALA A 318 -20.14 -11.44 21.20
#